data_AF-A0A9D8MTM7-F1
#
_entry.id   AF-A0A9D8MTM7-F1
#
_cell.length_a   1.000
_cell.length_b   1.000
_cell.length_c   1.000
_cell.angle_alpha   90.00
_cell.angle_beta   90.00
_cell.angle_gamma   90.00
#
_symmetry.space_group_name_H-M   'P 1'
#
loop_
_entity.id
_entity.type
_entity.pdbx_description
1 polymer ?
#
loop_
_entity_poly.entity_id
_entity_poly.type
_entity_poly.pdbx_seq_one_letter_code
_entity_poly.pdbx_strand_id
1 'polypeptide(L)'
;MFPSESELEDTSLENLILLDSRGFFPAPGEDEAAFLASVRKLVDSYRALEAGLSSGEPLDEAVGFRIGEGIPIGPDVMSEAAEETQEKFDFAIDWVPGYFLSRGLGFLWGGCTIVTDTDLALFFIRRDFRERKKWFLYSRRELLAHELCHVARNRLNDPEFEEHFAYMTSTSPLRRLLGNCFRSAFDAFLFLIPILILLVAQTLTCFEILILPQLPFWILALIGPGWLVIRNHLTRKRYERAEENLRQAGIGHPRSVLFRASREEILAVSRSNPVEVRTLIRSFVEKELRWRIIAARFLD
;
A
#
# COMPACT_ATOMS: atom_id res chain seq x y z
N MET A 1 11.31 11.05 10.59
CA MET A 1 12.73 11.38 10.72
C MET A 1 13.50 10.24 10.12
N PHE A 2 14.36 10.56 9.15
CA PHE A 2 15.30 9.57 8.62
C PHE A 2 16.30 9.15 9.71
N PRO A 3 16.80 7.91 9.65
CA PRO A 3 17.85 7.45 10.54
C PRO A 3 19.14 8.26 10.36
N SER A 4 19.85 8.46 11.46
CA SER A 4 21.20 9.00 11.52
C SER A 4 22.23 8.01 10.97
N GLU A 5 23.43 8.48 10.63
CA GLU A 5 24.50 7.58 10.15
C GLU A 5 24.87 6.51 11.17
N SER A 6 24.85 6.82 12.46
CA SER A 6 25.07 5.83 13.53
C SER A 6 23.98 4.76 13.56
N GLU A 7 22.72 5.12 13.33
CA GLU A 7 21.62 4.15 13.20
C GLU A 7 21.76 3.30 11.93
N LEU A 8 22.43 3.79 10.88
CA LEU A 8 22.67 3.03 9.64
C LEU A 8 23.88 2.08 9.74
N GLU A 9 24.71 2.22 10.78
CA GLU A 9 25.85 1.33 11.05
C GLU A 9 25.54 0.31 12.15
N ASP A 10 24.50 0.55 12.96
CA ASP A 10 24.10 -0.32 14.05
C ASP A 10 23.24 -1.50 13.57
N THR A 11 23.79 -2.71 13.66
CA THR A 11 23.10 -3.96 13.31
C THR A 11 22.38 -4.59 14.50
N SER A 12 22.30 -3.91 15.65
CA SER A 12 21.58 -4.38 16.83
C SER A 12 20.09 -4.62 16.52
N LEU A 13 19.52 -5.63 17.18
CA LEU A 13 18.10 -5.93 17.01
C LEU A 13 17.22 -4.75 17.47
N GLU A 14 17.66 -4.03 18.50
CA GLU A 14 17.00 -2.83 19.01
C GLU A 14 16.90 -1.74 17.93
N ASN A 15 17.98 -1.49 17.19
CA ASN A 15 17.96 -0.52 16.10
C ASN A 15 17.09 -0.99 14.94
N LEU A 16 17.12 -2.28 14.60
CA LEU A 16 16.26 -2.85 13.56
C LEU A 16 14.77 -2.76 13.91
N ILE A 17 14.40 -2.97 15.18
CA ILE A 17 13.05 -2.75 15.69
C ILE A 17 12.64 -1.28 15.55
N LEU A 18 13.55 -0.36 15.87
CA LEU A 18 13.30 1.08 15.73
C LEU A 18 13.06 1.46 14.27
N LEU A 19 13.88 0.98 13.34
CA LEU A 19 13.68 1.19 11.90
C LEU A 19 12.34 0.62 11.41
N ASP A 20 11.97 -0.58 11.87
CA ASP A 20 10.67 -1.17 11.55
C ASP A 20 9.49 -0.35 12.12
N SER A 21 9.63 0.23 13.32
CA SER A 21 8.61 1.15 13.88
C SER A 21 8.44 2.42 13.06
N ARG A 22 9.50 2.83 12.33
CA ARG A 22 9.50 3.98 11.42
C ARG A 22 9.11 3.61 9.98
N GLY A 23 8.63 2.39 9.75
CA GLY A 23 8.15 1.92 8.45
C GLY A 23 9.25 1.48 7.46
N PHE A 24 10.49 1.26 7.92
CA PHE A 24 11.52 0.63 7.11
C PHE A 24 11.49 -0.88 7.34
N PHE A 25 11.02 -1.64 6.35
CA PHE A 25 10.97 -3.10 6.44
C PHE A 25 12.06 -3.76 5.57
N PRO A 26 12.71 -4.83 6.07
CA PRO A 26 13.55 -5.66 5.22
C PRO A 26 12.71 -6.33 4.13
N ALA A 27 13.26 -6.45 2.92
CA ALA A 27 12.66 -7.26 1.88
C ALA A 27 12.87 -8.76 2.17
N PRO A 28 12.06 -9.66 1.57
CA PRO A 28 12.27 -11.10 1.70
C PRO A 28 13.69 -11.51 1.25
N GLY A 29 14.39 -12.27 2.08
CA GLY A 29 15.76 -12.72 1.83
C GLY A 29 16.86 -11.69 2.08
N GLU A 30 16.55 -10.50 2.58
CA GLU A 30 17.59 -9.54 3.00
C GLU A 30 18.23 -9.92 4.35
N ASP A 31 19.56 -9.81 4.40
CA ASP A 31 20.31 -9.79 5.65
C ASP A 31 20.43 -8.36 6.22
N GLU A 32 21.02 -8.25 7.40
CA GLU A 32 21.12 -6.98 8.14
C GLU A 32 21.89 -5.92 7.35
N ALA A 33 22.98 -6.32 6.68
CA ALA A 33 23.83 -5.40 5.94
C ALA A 33 23.14 -4.91 4.66
N ALA A 34 22.49 -5.80 3.92
CA ALA A 34 21.72 -5.46 2.72
C ALA A 34 20.54 -4.55 3.05
N PHE A 35 19.84 -4.81 4.16
CA PHE A 35 18.75 -3.97 4.63
C PHE A 35 19.22 -2.55 4.96
N LEU A 36 20.25 -2.39 5.80
CA LEU A 36 20.76 -1.07 6.17
C LEU A 36 21.35 -0.30 4.98
N ALA A 37 22.01 -1.00 4.05
CA ALA A 37 22.49 -0.39 2.80
C ALA A 37 21.33 0.14 1.94
N SER A 38 20.23 -0.59 1.86
CA SER A 38 19.02 -0.16 1.16
C SER A 38 18.37 1.06 1.82
N VAL A 39 18.29 1.09 3.15
CA VAL A 39 17.81 2.25 3.90
C VAL A 39 18.72 3.47 3.68
N ARG A 40 20.05 3.28 3.67
CA ARG A 40 21.01 4.34 3.37
C ARG A 40 20.81 4.92 1.97
N LYS A 41 20.63 4.07 0.95
CA LYS A 41 20.35 4.51 -0.43
C LYS A 41 19.09 5.39 -0.50
N LEU A 42 18.05 5.03 0.26
CA LEU A 42 16.81 5.79 0.34
C LEU A 42 17.04 7.16 1.02
N VAL A 43 17.79 7.19 2.13
CA VAL A 43 18.17 8.43 2.84
C VAL A 43 18.96 9.36 1.92
N ASP A 44 19.95 8.83 1.21
CA ASP A 44 20.78 9.62 0.28
C ASP A 44 19.96 10.17 -0.88
N SER A 45 19.02 9.38 -1.41
CA SER A 45 18.09 9.82 -2.45
C SER A 45 17.19 10.96 -1.97
N TYR A 46 16.72 10.89 -0.73
CA TYR A 46 15.94 11.96 -0.12
C TYR A 46 16.76 13.23 0.07
N ARG A 47 17.99 13.12 0.59
CA ARG A 47 18.91 14.27 0.75
C ARG A 47 19.22 14.94 -0.60
N ALA A 48 19.41 14.14 -1.65
CA ALA A 48 19.61 14.64 -3.00
C ALA A 48 18.38 15.40 -3.51
N LEU A 49 17.17 14.88 -3.26
CA LEU A 49 15.92 15.55 -3.58
C LEU A 49 15.78 16.90 -2.85
N GLU A 50 16.02 16.94 -1.54
CA GLU A 50 15.95 18.18 -0.76
C GLU A 50 16.97 19.22 -1.23
N ALA A 51 18.19 18.80 -1.56
CA ALA A 51 19.22 19.67 -2.10
C ALA A 51 18.80 20.28 -3.45
N GLY A 52 18.23 19.48 -4.35
CA GLY A 52 17.72 19.94 -5.65
C GLY A 52 16.52 20.89 -5.53
N LEU A 53 15.63 20.66 -4.56
CA LEU A 53 14.53 21.58 -4.27
C LEU A 53 15.01 22.92 -3.73
N SER A 54 16.05 22.89 -2.91
CA SER A 54 16.64 24.10 -2.29
C SER A 54 17.40 24.96 -3.30
N SER A 55 17.96 24.36 -4.36
CA SER A 55 18.65 25.08 -5.44
C SER A 55 17.69 25.72 -6.46
N GLY A 56 16.38 25.42 -6.38
CA GLY A 56 15.37 25.93 -7.31
C GLY A 56 15.39 25.27 -8.68
N GLU A 57 16.11 24.15 -8.82
CA GLU A 57 16.11 23.37 -10.05
C GLU A 57 14.76 22.66 -10.20
N PRO A 58 14.08 22.80 -11.35
CA PRO A 58 12.90 22.00 -11.62
C PRO A 58 13.34 20.52 -11.67
N LEU A 59 12.85 19.73 -10.73
CA LEU A 59 12.92 18.27 -10.78
C LEU A 59 12.03 17.78 -11.93
N ASP A 60 12.52 17.89 -13.17
CA ASP A 60 11.79 17.55 -14.40
C ASP A 60 11.91 16.04 -14.73
N GLU A 61 12.85 15.30 -14.12
CA GLU A 61 13.24 13.98 -14.67
C GLU A 61 12.77 12.75 -13.89
N ALA A 62 12.37 12.84 -12.63
CA ALA A 62 12.00 11.62 -11.88
C ALA A 62 10.52 11.22 -12.03
N VAL A 63 9.63 12.13 -12.44
CA VAL A 63 8.19 11.95 -12.20
C VAL A 63 7.23 12.56 -13.23
N GLY A 64 7.72 13.33 -14.21
CA GLY A 64 6.86 14.05 -15.16
C GLY A 64 6.02 15.19 -14.55
N PHE A 65 6.30 15.58 -13.31
CA PHE A 65 5.68 16.69 -12.60
C PHE A 65 6.72 17.68 -12.10
N ARG A 66 6.53 18.97 -12.38
CA ARG A 66 7.35 20.04 -11.82
C ARG A 66 7.03 20.23 -10.34
N ILE A 67 7.86 19.65 -9.47
CA ILE A 67 7.69 19.74 -8.00
C ILE A 67 7.76 21.19 -7.50
N GLY A 68 8.44 22.08 -8.22
CA GLY A 68 8.57 23.51 -7.88
C GLY A 68 7.27 24.32 -7.80
N GLU A 69 6.12 23.76 -8.21
CA GLU A 69 4.80 24.40 -8.03
C GLU A 69 4.00 23.86 -6.82
N GLY A 70 4.43 22.74 -6.22
CA GLY A 70 3.72 22.06 -5.13
C GLY A 70 3.99 22.69 -3.77
N ILE A 71 2.96 22.76 -2.92
CA ILE A 71 3.12 23.22 -1.53
C ILE A 71 3.44 21.98 -0.69
N PRO A 72 4.52 21.94 0.10
CA PRO A 72 4.85 20.77 0.92
C PRO A 72 3.76 20.50 1.96
N ILE A 73 3.51 19.22 2.21
CA ILE A 73 2.65 18.75 3.29
C ILE A 73 3.41 18.91 4.61
N GLY A 74 2.83 19.68 5.54
CA GLY A 74 3.45 19.91 6.84
C GLY A 74 3.41 18.67 7.76
N PRO A 75 4.26 18.63 8.80
CA PRO A 75 4.37 17.50 9.72
C PRO A 75 3.04 17.18 10.43
N ASP A 76 2.24 18.19 10.78
CA ASP A 76 0.93 18.01 11.44
C ASP A 76 -0.05 17.19 10.59
N VAL A 77 0.02 17.33 9.27
CA VAL A 77 -0.85 16.57 8.36
C VAL A 77 -0.35 15.14 8.21
N MET A 78 0.97 14.94 8.25
CA MET A 78 1.54 13.60 8.17
C MET A 78 1.34 12.83 9.48
N SER A 79 1.40 13.49 10.64
CA SER A 79 1.10 12.87 11.93
C SER A 79 -0.33 12.33 11.99
N GLU A 80 -1.31 13.02 11.41
CA GLU A 80 -2.69 12.52 11.31
C GLU A 80 -2.77 11.15 10.61
N ALA A 81 -1.92 10.92 9.60
CA ALA A 81 -1.86 9.66 8.84
C ALA A 81 -1.04 8.61 9.59
N ALA A 82 0.07 9.00 10.22
CA ALA A 82 0.91 8.13 11.02
C ALA A 82 0.17 7.53 12.22
N GLU A 83 -0.75 8.29 12.84
CA GLU A 83 -1.64 7.77 13.89
C GLU A 83 -2.48 6.56 13.40
N GLU A 84 -3.00 6.64 12.17
CA GLU A 84 -3.84 5.58 11.60
C GLU A 84 -3.04 4.31 11.32
N THR A 85 -1.83 4.44 10.78
CA THR A 85 -0.94 3.31 10.53
C THR A 85 -0.40 2.72 11.83
N GLN A 86 -0.15 3.56 12.84
CA GLN A 86 0.27 3.12 14.16
C GLN A 86 -0.82 2.27 14.81
N GLU A 87 -2.07 2.75 14.82
CA GLU A 87 -3.21 2.03 15.41
C GLU A 87 -3.45 0.67 14.73
N LYS A 88 -3.33 0.60 13.40
CA LYS A 88 -3.68 -0.61 12.63
C LYS A 88 -2.57 -1.63 12.53
N PHE A 89 -1.33 -1.15 12.40
CA PHE A 89 -0.19 -1.96 11.96
C PHE A 89 1.09 -1.70 12.77
N ASP A 90 1.04 -0.83 13.78
CA ASP A 90 2.14 -0.53 14.69
C ASP A 90 3.40 0.00 13.96
N PHE A 91 3.21 0.92 13.02
CA PHE A 91 4.27 1.73 12.42
C PHE A 91 3.82 3.17 12.19
N ALA A 92 4.78 4.10 12.22
CA ALA A 92 4.57 5.51 11.96
C ALA A 92 5.64 6.03 11.00
N ILE A 93 5.22 6.61 9.88
CA ILE A 93 6.11 7.21 8.88
C ILE A 93 5.91 8.72 8.89
N ASP A 94 7.03 9.44 8.99
CA ASP A 94 7.12 10.88 9.05
C ASP A 94 8.30 11.41 8.21
N TRP A 95 8.87 10.57 7.35
CA TRP A 95 10.01 10.87 6.49
C TRP A 95 9.65 10.95 5.00
N VAL A 96 8.44 10.53 4.61
CA VAL A 96 8.02 10.56 3.20
C VAL A 96 7.67 11.98 2.79
N PRO A 97 8.34 12.55 1.76
CA PRO A 97 8.01 13.85 1.22
C PRO A 97 6.63 13.84 0.55
N GLY A 98 5.79 14.82 0.90
CA GLY A 98 4.47 14.98 0.31
C GLY A 98 4.20 16.41 -0.15
N TYR A 99 3.41 16.55 -1.21
CA TYR A 99 3.10 17.82 -1.85
C TYR A 99 1.61 17.95 -2.18
N PHE A 100 1.05 19.14 -1.97
CA PHE A 100 -0.23 19.56 -2.51
C PHE A 100 -0.06 20.01 -3.95
N LEU A 101 -0.82 19.41 -4.87
CA LEU A 101 -0.77 19.76 -6.29
C LEU A 101 -1.29 21.18 -6.56
N SER A 102 -0.61 21.92 -7.43
CA SER A 102 -1.03 23.27 -7.87
C SER A 102 -2.25 23.25 -8.79
N ARG A 103 -2.34 22.23 -9.65
CA ARG A 103 -3.41 22.04 -10.64
C ARG A 103 -4.47 21.06 -10.16
N GLY A 104 -5.72 21.28 -10.58
CA GLY A 104 -6.84 20.43 -10.22
C GLY A 104 -6.72 19.04 -10.85
N LEU A 105 -6.67 18.01 -10.02
CA LEU A 105 -6.91 16.63 -10.44
C LEU A 105 -8.39 16.43 -10.82
N GLY A 106 -8.67 15.51 -11.74
CA GLY A 106 -10.04 15.16 -12.15
C GLY A 106 -10.92 14.75 -10.95
N PHE A 107 -12.24 14.85 -11.06
CA PHE A 107 -13.20 14.71 -9.94
C PHE A 107 -13.17 13.38 -9.15
N LEU A 108 -12.43 12.37 -9.60
CA LEU A 108 -12.33 11.07 -8.92
C LEU A 108 -10.92 10.79 -8.38
N TRP A 109 -10.02 11.77 -8.44
CA TRP A 109 -8.63 11.63 -8.04
C TRP A 109 -8.34 12.39 -6.74
N GLY A 110 -8.06 11.66 -5.66
CA GLY A 110 -7.72 12.23 -4.35
C GLY A 110 -6.24 12.56 -4.21
N GLY A 111 -5.38 11.70 -4.74
CA GLY A 111 -3.92 11.79 -4.73
C GLY A 111 -3.29 10.55 -5.35
N CYS A 112 -1.97 10.49 -5.34
CA CYS A 112 -1.18 9.32 -5.71
C CYS A 112 0.18 9.32 -5.00
N THR A 113 0.76 8.13 -4.87
CA THR A 113 2.18 7.92 -4.60
C THR A 113 2.93 7.66 -5.89
N ILE A 114 4.13 8.20 -6.00
CA ILE A 114 5.06 7.84 -7.05
C ILE A 114 6.36 7.39 -6.40
N VAL A 115 6.84 6.22 -6.80
CA VAL A 115 8.08 5.62 -6.30
C VAL A 115 9.14 5.78 -7.39
N THR A 116 10.29 6.32 -7.03
CA THR A 116 11.44 6.47 -7.94
C THR A 116 12.19 5.15 -8.10
N ASP A 117 13.14 5.08 -9.04
CA ASP A 117 14.07 3.94 -9.20
C ASP A 117 14.96 3.68 -7.97
N THR A 118 14.96 4.60 -7.01
CA THR A 118 15.70 4.49 -5.74
C THR A 118 14.81 4.12 -4.56
N ASP A 119 13.58 3.66 -4.83
CA ASP A 119 12.54 3.34 -3.84
C ASP A 119 12.06 4.55 -3.01
N LEU A 120 12.44 5.78 -3.39
CA LEU A 120 11.94 6.98 -2.75
C LEU A 120 10.49 7.23 -3.17
N ALA A 121 9.58 7.17 -2.21
CA ALA A 121 8.20 7.52 -2.41
C ALA A 121 7.96 9.02 -2.27
N LEU A 122 7.11 9.56 -3.15
CA LEU A 122 6.65 10.95 -3.15
C LEU A 122 5.13 10.96 -3.16
N PHE A 123 4.52 11.70 -2.23
CA PHE A 123 3.07 11.85 -2.18
C PHE A 123 2.61 13.11 -2.89
N PHE A 124 1.57 12.97 -3.69
CA PHE A 124 0.89 14.08 -4.33
C PHE A 124 -0.59 14.01 -3.99
N ILE A 125 -1.11 15.00 -3.27
CA ILE A 125 -2.53 15.07 -2.93
C ILE A 125 -3.17 16.35 -3.44
N ARG A 126 -4.49 16.29 -3.64
CA ARG A 126 -5.29 17.44 -4.07
C ARG A 126 -5.14 18.63 -3.13
N ARG A 127 -5.03 19.84 -3.71
CA ARG A 127 -4.92 21.12 -2.97
C ARG A 127 -6.00 21.34 -1.92
N ASP A 128 -7.25 20.95 -2.21
CA ASP A 128 -8.40 21.08 -1.30
C ASP A 128 -8.13 20.47 0.08
N PHE A 129 -7.30 19.43 0.14
CA PHE A 129 -6.94 18.78 1.40
C PHE A 129 -6.07 19.64 2.31
N ARG A 130 -5.50 20.75 1.83
CA ARG A 130 -4.78 21.71 2.67
C ARG A 130 -5.71 22.34 3.70
N GLU A 131 -6.88 22.76 3.25
CA GLU A 131 -7.85 23.51 4.05
C GLU A 131 -8.96 22.61 4.62
N ARG A 132 -9.21 21.47 3.98
CA ARG A 132 -10.32 20.57 4.31
C ARG A 132 -9.82 19.18 4.63
N LYS A 133 -10.32 18.59 5.72
CA LYS A 133 -10.03 17.18 6.06
C LYS A 133 -10.73 16.18 5.13
N LYS A 134 -11.80 16.59 4.46
CA LYS A 134 -12.60 15.75 3.56
C LYS A 134 -12.87 16.46 2.25
N TRP A 135 -12.82 15.69 1.18
CA TRP A 135 -13.19 16.12 -0.16
C TRP A 135 -13.95 14.99 -0.86
N PHE A 136 -15.19 15.27 -1.28
CA PHE A 136 -16.12 14.27 -1.80
C PHE A 136 -16.26 13.06 -0.85
N LEU A 137 -15.90 11.86 -1.29
CA LEU A 137 -15.92 10.63 -0.48
C LEU A 137 -14.58 10.36 0.23
N TYR A 138 -13.56 11.16 -0.03
CA TYR A 138 -12.19 10.94 0.43
C TYR A 138 -11.88 11.76 1.70
N SER A 139 -11.18 11.15 2.64
CA SER A 139 -10.62 11.82 3.81
C SER A 139 -9.11 11.94 3.61
N ARG A 140 -8.53 13.09 3.95
CA ARG A 140 -7.08 13.33 3.87
C ARG A 140 -6.29 12.29 4.66
N ARG A 141 -6.71 12.07 5.90
CA ARG A 141 -6.11 11.09 6.83
C ARG A 141 -6.12 9.69 6.23
N GLU A 142 -7.26 9.27 5.70
CA GLU A 142 -7.41 7.96 5.07
C GLU A 142 -6.54 7.81 3.83
N LEU A 143 -6.55 8.83 2.95
CA LEU A 143 -5.77 8.81 1.73
C LEU A 143 -4.28 8.71 2.03
N LEU A 144 -3.76 9.56 2.93
CA LEU A 144 -2.36 9.52 3.31
C LEU A 144 -1.97 8.22 4.02
N ALA A 145 -2.82 7.69 4.91
CA ALA A 145 -2.55 6.40 5.56
C ALA A 145 -2.54 5.23 4.57
N HIS A 146 -3.40 5.27 3.56
CA HIS A 146 -3.41 4.31 2.44
C HIS A 146 -2.09 4.38 1.66
N GLU A 147 -1.66 5.57 1.27
CA GLU A 147 -0.37 5.77 0.59
C GLU A 147 0.83 5.33 1.45
N LEU A 148 0.82 5.61 2.77
CA LEU A 148 1.85 5.14 3.71
C LEU A 148 1.94 3.61 3.77
N CYS A 149 0.82 2.90 3.59
CA CYS A 149 0.85 1.44 3.52
C CYS A 149 1.61 0.94 2.28
N HIS A 150 1.44 1.60 1.14
CA HIS A 150 2.19 1.30 -0.08
C HIS A 150 3.68 1.55 0.12
N VAL A 151 4.06 2.68 0.72
CA VAL A 151 5.48 2.98 1.00
C VAL A 151 6.12 1.90 1.87
N ALA A 152 5.48 1.57 3.00
CA ALA A 152 6.02 0.60 3.93
C ALA A 152 6.16 -0.80 3.28
N ARG A 153 5.20 -1.19 2.41
CA ARG A 153 5.14 -2.52 1.80
C ARG A 153 5.76 -2.62 0.41
N ASN A 154 6.23 -1.52 -0.19
CA ASN A 154 6.77 -1.49 -1.56
C ASN A 154 7.84 -2.59 -1.77
N ARG A 155 8.72 -2.77 -0.77
CA ARG A 155 9.83 -3.73 -0.82
C ARG A 155 9.41 -5.20 -0.65
N LEU A 156 8.18 -5.47 -0.22
CA LEU A 156 7.64 -6.84 -0.14
C LEU A 156 7.19 -7.37 -1.50
N ASN A 157 6.95 -6.50 -2.47
CA ASN A 157 6.48 -6.83 -3.82
C ASN A 157 5.29 -7.80 -3.82
N ASP A 158 4.27 -7.50 -3.01
CA ASP A 158 3.08 -8.34 -2.81
C ASP A 158 1.81 -7.66 -3.35
N PRO A 159 1.54 -7.77 -4.66
CA PRO A 159 0.37 -7.14 -5.27
C PRO A 159 -0.97 -7.78 -4.86
N GLU A 160 -0.98 -8.94 -4.18
CA GLU A 160 -2.24 -9.61 -3.79
C GLU A 160 -2.87 -8.97 -2.54
N PHE A 161 -2.04 -8.64 -1.55
CA PHE A 161 -2.51 -8.09 -0.27
C PHE A 161 -2.15 -6.62 -0.04
N GLU A 162 -1.29 -6.00 -0.84
CA GLU A 162 -0.93 -4.59 -0.69
C GLU A 162 -2.16 -3.66 -0.61
N GLU A 163 -3.01 -3.69 -1.63
CA GLU A 163 -4.27 -2.95 -1.66
C GLU A 163 -5.20 -3.35 -0.50
N HIS A 164 -5.20 -4.63 -0.10
CA HIS A 164 -6.01 -5.07 1.04
C HIS A 164 -5.64 -4.30 2.31
N PHE A 165 -4.34 -4.23 2.63
CA PHE A 165 -3.85 -3.51 3.80
C PHE A 165 -4.07 -2.00 3.68
N ALA A 166 -3.78 -1.43 2.52
CA ALA A 166 -3.98 -0.01 2.26
C ALA A 166 -5.47 0.37 2.46
N TYR A 167 -6.40 -0.43 1.94
CA TYR A 167 -7.84 -0.20 2.15
C TYR A 167 -8.32 -0.48 3.56
N MET A 168 -7.61 -1.21 4.43
CA MET A 168 -8.01 -1.34 5.85
C MET A 168 -7.96 -0.01 6.62
N THR A 169 -7.18 0.96 6.12
CA THR A 169 -7.16 2.35 6.62
C THR A 169 -8.42 3.13 6.26
N SER A 170 -9.26 2.60 5.36
CA SER A 170 -10.49 3.27 4.94
C SER A 170 -11.51 3.40 6.05
N THR A 171 -12.10 4.59 6.20
CA THR A 171 -13.25 4.82 7.08
C THR A 171 -14.54 4.23 6.50
N SER A 172 -14.64 4.11 5.17
CA SER A 172 -15.79 3.54 4.46
C SER A 172 -15.76 2.01 4.47
N PRO A 173 -16.80 1.31 4.99
CA PRO A 173 -16.92 -0.14 4.91
C PRO A 173 -16.93 -0.67 3.48
N LEU A 174 -17.55 0.08 2.55
CA LEU A 174 -17.63 -0.31 1.15
C LEU A 174 -16.24 -0.33 0.50
N ARG A 175 -15.40 0.67 0.78
CA ARG A 175 -14.02 0.72 0.30
C ARG A 175 -13.14 -0.34 0.97
N ARG A 176 -13.31 -0.59 2.28
CA ARG A 176 -12.63 -1.71 2.96
C ARG A 176 -12.97 -3.07 2.33
N LEU A 177 -14.20 -3.20 1.82
CA LEU A 177 -14.69 -4.43 1.21
C LEU A 177 -14.25 -4.58 -0.25
N LEU A 178 -14.46 -3.55 -1.07
CA LEU A 178 -14.33 -3.62 -2.54
C LEU A 178 -13.09 -2.92 -3.09
N GLY A 179 -12.32 -2.21 -2.27
CA GLY A 179 -11.16 -1.44 -2.72
C GLY A 179 -10.11 -2.33 -3.40
N ASN A 180 -9.83 -3.50 -2.83
CA ASN A 180 -8.88 -4.49 -3.39
C ASN A 180 -9.47 -5.30 -4.59
N CYS A 181 -10.56 -4.85 -5.22
CA CYS A 181 -11.05 -5.50 -6.43
C CYS A 181 -10.11 -5.27 -7.63
N PHE A 182 -9.50 -4.09 -7.72
CA PHE A 182 -8.54 -3.73 -8.75
C PHE A 182 -7.13 -3.75 -8.16
N ARG A 183 -6.23 -4.56 -8.72
CA ARG A 183 -4.83 -4.70 -8.29
C ARG A 183 -3.85 -4.24 -9.37
N SER A 184 -4.31 -4.20 -10.61
CA SER A 184 -3.50 -3.80 -11.76
C SER A 184 -4.35 -3.03 -12.76
N ALA A 185 -3.67 -2.30 -13.66
CA ALA A 185 -4.33 -1.67 -14.81
C ALA A 185 -5.08 -2.70 -15.68
N PHE A 186 -4.64 -3.96 -15.71
CA PHE A 186 -5.33 -5.01 -16.46
C PHE A 186 -6.72 -5.35 -15.88
N ASP A 187 -6.89 -5.26 -14.57
CA ASP A 187 -8.20 -5.48 -13.94
C ASP A 187 -9.22 -4.42 -14.38
N ALA A 188 -8.76 -3.19 -14.67
CA ALA A 188 -9.61 -2.14 -15.23
C ALA A 188 -10.14 -2.53 -16.62
N PHE A 189 -9.35 -3.23 -17.44
CA PHE A 189 -9.82 -3.73 -18.74
C PHE A 189 -10.86 -4.84 -18.60
N LEU A 190 -10.71 -5.74 -17.62
CA LEU A 190 -11.71 -6.77 -17.32
C LEU A 190 -13.06 -6.18 -16.91
N PHE A 191 -13.06 -4.98 -16.34
CA PHE A 191 -14.27 -4.23 -16.04
C PHE A 191 -14.79 -3.45 -17.26
N LEU A 192 -13.93 -2.68 -17.91
CA LEU A 192 -14.32 -1.68 -18.91
C LEU A 192 -14.67 -2.28 -20.28
N ILE A 193 -13.87 -3.22 -20.80
CA ILE A 193 -14.04 -3.76 -22.16
C ILE A 193 -15.41 -4.46 -22.32
N PRO A 194 -15.85 -5.35 -21.40
CA PRO A 194 -17.16 -5.98 -21.52
C PRO A 194 -18.32 -4.97 -21.51
N ILE A 195 -18.21 -3.89 -20.73
CA ILE A 195 -19.21 -2.83 -20.66
C ILE A 195 -19.26 -2.04 -21.97
N LEU A 196 -18.10 -1.73 -22.57
CA LEU A 196 -18.04 -1.05 -23.86
C LEU A 196 -18.61 -1.91 -25.00
N ILE A 197 -18.36 -3.23 -24.99
CA ILE A 197 -18.96 -4.16 -25.96
C ILE A 197 -20.48 -4.19 -25.81
N LEU A 198 -21.00 -4.24 -24.57
CA LEU A 198 -22.44 -4.15 -24.30
C LEU A 198 -23.02 -2.82 -24.83
N LEU A 199 -22.33 -1.70 -24.59
CA LEU A 199 -22.76 -0.39 -25.08
C LEU A 199 -22.84 -0.33 -26.62
N VAL A 200 -21.85 -0.89 -27.31
CA VAL A 200 -21.85 -0.98 -28.78
C VAL A 200 -23.01 -1.84 -29.27
N ALA A 201 -23.22 -3.02 -28.67
CA ALA A 201 -24.32 -3.91 -29.05
C ALA A 201 -25.70 -3.26 -28.85
N GLN A 202 -25.90 -2.55 -27.73
CA GLN A 202 -27.12 -1.80 -27.46
C GLN A 202 -27.32 -0.65 -28.45
N THR A 203 -26.25 0.07 -28.78
CA THR A 203 -26.29 1.18 -29.74
C THR A 203 -26.69 0.69 -31.14
N LEU A 204 -26.06 -0.38 -31.63
CA LEU A 204 -26.37 -0.96 -32.96
C LEU A 204 -27.82 -1.43 -33.06
N THR A 205 -28.35 -2.02 -31.98
CA THR A 205 -29.76 -2.45 -31.93
C THR A 205 -30.72 -1.28 -31.79
N CYS A 206 -30.37 -0.25 -31.01
CA CYS A 206 -31.19 0.95 -30.81
C CYS A 206 -31.36 1.77 -32.10
N PHE A 207 -30.30 1.90 -32.90
CA PHE A 207 -30.34 2.59 -34.19
C PHE A 207 -30.77 1.68 -35.36
N GLU A 208 -31.30 0.49 -35.06
CA GLU A 208 -31.77 -0.48 -36.06
C GLU A 208 -30.72 -0.88 -37.12
N ILE A 209 -29.43 -0.70 -36.83
CA ILE A 209 -28.31 -1.08 -37.72
C ILE A 209 -28.19 -2.61 -37.75
N LEU A 210 -28.31 -3.26 -36.60
CA LEU A 210 -28.23 -4.72 -36.45
C LEU A 210 -29.04 -5.21 -35.25
N ILE A 211 -29.88 -6.23 -35.47
CA ILE A 211 -30.67 -6.88 -34.41
C ILE A 211 -29.77 -7.89 -33.70
N LEU A 212 -29.30 -7.54 -32.50
CA LEU A 212 -28.46 -8.41 -31.66
C LEU A 212 -29.23 -8.92 -30.44
N PRO A 213 -29.11 -10.21 -30.06
CA PRO A 213 -29.66 -10.71 -28.81
C PRO A 213 -28.89 -10.08 -27.64
N GLN A 214 -29.57 -9.36 -26.74
CA GLN A 214 -28.91 -8.57 -25.70
C GLN A 214 -28.40 -9.40 -24.50
N LEU A 215 -29.03 -10.54 -24.21
CA LEU A 215 -28.72 -11.36 -23.04
C LEU A 215 -27.25 -11.85 -22.98
N PRO A 216 -26.65 -12.38 -24.07
CA PRO A 216 -25.23 -12.75 -24.07
C PRO A 216 -24.28 -11.60 -23.71
N PHE A 217 -24.58 -10.37 -24.15
CA PHE A 217 -23.76 -9.20 -23.85
C PHE A 217 -23.87 -8.78 -22.39
N TRP A 218 -25.06 -8.90 -21.78
CA TRP A 218 -25.22 -8.70 -20.34
C TRP A 218 -24.46 -9.73 -19.52
N ILE A 219 -24.51 -11.01 -19.91
CA ILE A 219 -23.72 -12.07 -19.26
C ILE A 219 -22.23 -11.73 -19.34
N LEU A 220 -21.73 -11.37 -20.53
CA LEU A 220 -20.34 -10.98 -20.73
C LEU A 220 -19.96 -9.77 -19.86
N ALA A 221 -20.82 -8.75 -19.80
CA ALA A 221 -20.61 -7.54 -19.00
C ALA A 221 -20.51 -7.82 -17.50
N LEU A 222 -21.13 -8.91 -17.01
CA LEU A 222 -21.13 -9.28 -15.59
C LEU A 222 -20.03 -10.27 -15.22
N ILE A 223 -19.52 -11.09 -16.15
CA ILE A 223 -18.47 -12.08 -15.86
C ILE A 223 -17.18 -11.42 -15.35
N GLY A 224 -16.71 -10.36 -16.01
CA GLY A 224 -15.47 -9.66 -15.62
C GLY A 224 -15.55 -9.06 -14.21
N PRO A 225 -16.52 -8.15 -13.93
CA PRO A 225 -16.72 -7.62 -12.59
C PRO A 225 -17.01 -8.69 -11.54
N GLY A 226 -17.80 -9.72 -11.89
CA GLY A 226 -18.09 -10.85 -11.00
C GLY A 226 -16.82 -11.61 -10.59
N TRP A 227 -15.92 -11.86 -11.53
CA TRP A 227 -14.62 -12.45 -11.25
C TRP A 227 -13.77 -11.60 -10.30
N LEU A 228 -13.70 -10.28 -10.51
CA LEU A 228 -12.95 -9.36 -9.64
C LEU A 228 -13.46 -9.42 -8.19
N VAL A 229 -14.79 -9.41 -8.01
CA VAL A 229 -15.44 -9.51 -6.69
C VAL A 229 -15.16 -10.87 -6.04
N ILE A 230 -15.29 -11.97 -6.79
CA ILE A 230 -15.02 -13.33 -6.28
C ILE A 230 -13.54 -13.44 -5.87
N ARG A 231 -12.61 -13.01 -6.73
CA ARG A 231 -11.16 -13.03 -6.46
C ARG A 231 -10.83 -12.25 -5.18
N ASN A 232 -11.37 -11.04 -5.06
CA ASN A 232 -11.17 -10.22 -3.87
C ASN A 232 -11.76 -10.90 -2.61
N HIS A 233 -12.97 -11.47 -2.70
CA HIS A 233 -13.56 -12.20 -1.59
C HIS A 233 -12.69 -13.38 -1.13
N LEU A 234 -12.17 -14.18 -2.08
CA LEU A 234 -11.29 -15.31 -1.77
C LEU A 234 -9.98 -14.87 -1.12
N THR A 235 -9.35 -13.80 -1.61
CA THR A 235 -8.13 -13.25 -0.97
C THR A 235 -8.41 -12.75 0.44
N ARG A 236 -9.52 -12.02 0.65
CA ARG A 236 -9.94 -11.58 1.99
C ARG A 236 -10.17 -12.76 2.93
N LYS A 237 -10.79 -13.85 2.45
CA LYS A 237 -10.98 -15.06 3.26
C LYS A 237 -9.67 -15.72 3.68
N ARG A 238 -8.65 -15.72 2.82
CA ARG A 238 -7.31 -16.22 3.15
C ARG A 238 -6.66 -15.35 4.22
N TYR A 239 -6.75 -14.02 4.08
CA TYR A 239 -6.27 -13.08 5.10
C TYR A 239 -6.98 -13.27 6.45
N GLU A 240 -8.33 -13.26 6.45
CA GLU A 240 -9.15 -13.43 7.66
C GLU A 240 -8.79 -14.75 8.39
N ARG A 241 -8.52 -15.81 7.62
CA ARG A 241 -8.09 -17.10 8.17
C ARG A 241 -6.69 -17.05 8.76
N ALA A 242 -5.73 -16.38 8.10
CA ALA A 242 -4.40 -16.17 8.64
C ALA A 242 -4.43 -15.35 9.94
N GLU A 243 -5.24 -14.28 9.98
CA GLU A 243 -5.41 -13.43 11.15
C GLU A 243 -5.98 -14.22 12.33
N GLU A 244 -7.01 -15.04 12.07
CA GLU A 244 -7.63 -15.89 13.10
C GLU A 244 -6.67 -16.99 13.58
N ASN A 245 -5.91 -17.62 12.68
CA ASN A 245 -4.92 -18.61 13.05
C ASN A 245 -3.83 -18.04 13.96
N LEU A 246 -3.35 -16.82 13.70
CA LEU A 246 -2.40 -16.12 14.59
C LEU A 246 -3.05 -15.78 15.93
N ARG A 247 -4.29 -15.30 15.93
CA ARG A 247 -5.03 -14.98 17.15
C ARG A 247 -5.22 -16.22 18.04
N GLN A 248 -5.64 -17.34 17.46
CA GLN A 248 -5.79 -18.61 18.16
C GLN A 248 -4.46 -19.21 18.63
N ALA A 249 -3.37 -18.94 17.91
CA ALA A 249 -2.03 -19.26 18.37
C ALA A 249 -1.58 -18.39 19.57
N GLY A 250 -2.34 -17.36 19.96
CA GLY A 250 -2.05 -16.49 21.11
C GLY A 250 -1.23 -15.24 20.75
N ILE A 251 -1.21 -14.83 19.48
CA ILE A 251 -0.51 -13.62 19.04
C ILE A 251 -1.44 -12.41 19.18
N GLY A 252 -1.00 -11.41 19.97
CA GLY A 252 -1.82 -10.23 20.31
C GLY A 252 -2.04 -9.26 19.16
N HIS A 253 -1.04 -9.08 18.28
CA HIS A 253 -1.05 -8.11 17.18
C HIS A 253 -1.00 -8.79 15.80
N PRO A 254 -1.99 -9.64 15.44
CA PRO A 254 -1.93 -10.44 14.22
C PRO A 254 -1.88 -9.58 12.95
N ARG A 255 -2.50 -8.40 12.95
CA ARG A 255 -2.49 -7.48 11.80
C ARG A 255 -1.12 -6.89 11.55
N SER A 256 -0.42 -6.45 12.60
CA SER A 256 0.94 -5.90 12.52
C SER A 256 1.92 -6.95 12.01
N VAL A 257 1.75 -8.22 12.43
CA VAL A 257 2.51 -9.36 11.93
C VAL A 257 2.22 -9.60 10.44
N LEU A 258 0.95 -9.73 10.04
CA LEU A 258 0.60 -10.01 8.64
C LEU A 258 0.94 -8.85 7.69
N PHE A 259 0.89 -7.60 8.18
CA PHE A 259 1.29 -6.42 7.40
C PHE A 259 2.76 -6.46 7.00
N ARG A 260 3.59 -7.14 7.79
CA ARG A 260 5.00 -7.36 7.48
C ARG A 260 5.26 -8.69 6.83
N ALA A 261 4.26 -9.55 6.62
CA ALA A 261 4.42 -10.84 5.97
C ALA A 261 4.27 -10.73 4.45
N SER A 262 4.96 -11.62 3.72
CA SER A 262 4.82 -11.79 2.28
C SER A 262 3.57 -12.61 1.97
N ARG A 263 3.18 -12.60 0.70
CA ARG A 263 2.06 -13.41 0.21
C ARG A 263 2.20 -14.88 0.60
N GLU A 264 3.35 -15.48 0.34
CA GLU A 264 3.61 -16.90 0.56
C GLU A 264 3.47 -17.25 2.04
N GLU A 265 3.91 -16.36 2.92
CA GLU A 265 3.82 -16.51 4.37
C GLU A 265 2.39 -16.35 4.87
N ILE A 266 1.65 -15.35 4.39
CA ILE A 266 0.21 -15.17 4.71
C ILE A 266 -0.57 -16.42 4.28
N LEU A 267 -0.28 -16.96 3.09
CA LEU A 267 -0.93 -18.17 2.59
C LEU A 267 -0.53 -19.41 3.40
N ALA A 268 0.73 -19.53 3.83
CA ALA A 268 1.18 -20.62 4.68
C ALA A 268 0.45 -20.58 6.03
N VAL A 269 0.44 -19.42 6.70
CA VAL A 269 -0.29 -19.21 7.96
C VAL A 269 -1.78 -19.47 7.79
N SER A 270 -2.40 -19.03 6.68
CA SER A 270 -3.80 -19.30 6.37
C SER A 270 -4.12 -20.79 6.22
N ARG A 271 -3.17 -21.62 5.81
CA ARG A 271 -3.38 -23.06 5.54
C ARG A 271 -3.05 -23.94 6.75
N SER A 272 -2.25 -23.46 7.68
CA SER A 272 -1.89 -24.16 8.91
C SER A 272 -3.04 -24.20 9.92
N ASN A 273 -2.91 -25.08 10.92
CA ASN A 273 -3.72 -25.02 12.13
C ASN A 273 -3.02 -24.16 13.23
N PRO A 274 -3.74 -23.67 14.26
CA PRO A 274 -3.17 -22.81 15.28
C PRO A 274 -1.96 -23.39 16.03
N VAL A 275 -1.88 -24.72 16.15
CA VAL A 275 -0.76 -25.41 16.81
C VAL A 275 0.49 -25.37 15.94
N GLU A 276 0.34 -25.61 14.63
CA GLU A 276 1.40 -25.58 13.63
C GLU A 276 1.93 -24.16 13.38
N VAL A 277 1.09 -23.14 13.55
CA VAL A 277 1.46 -21.73 13.31
C VAL A 277 2.70 -21.33 14.12
N ARG A 278 2.82 -21.75 15.38
CA ARG A 278 4.00 -21.43 16.19
C ARG A 278 5.28 -22.07 15.64
N THR A 279 5.20 -23.32 15.18
CA THR A 279 6.33 -24.02 14.54
C THR A 279 6.70 -23.36 13.22
N LEU A 280 5.69 -22.99 12.42
CA LEU A 280 5.88 -22.29 11.16
C LEU A 280 6.58 -20.95 11.35
N ILE A 281 6.11 -20.14 12.31
CA ILE A 281 6.72 -18.86 12.67
C ILE A 281 8.19 -19.05 13.07
N ARG A 282 8.52 -20.04 13.91
CA ARG A 282 9.92 -20.32 14.27
C ARG A 282 10.78 -20.58 13.02
N SER A 283 10.25 -21.33 12.06
CA SER A 283 10.95 -21.59 10.81
C SER A 283 11.15 -20.33 9.94
N PHE A 284 10.27 -19.33 10.05
CA PHE A 284 10.45 -18.05 9.39
C PHE A 284 11.51 -17.21 10.11
N VAL A 285 11.46 -17.15 11.45
CA VAL A 285 12.44 -16.44 12.28
C VAL A 285 13.86 -16.94 12.02
N GLU A 286 14.06 -18.23 11.78
CA GLU A 286 15.37 -18.81 11.47
C GLU A 286 15.92 -18.40 10.09
N LYS A 287 15.04 -18.03 9.15
CA LYS A 287 15.41 -17.82 7.74
C LYS A 287 15.43 -16.35 7.32
N GLU A 288 14.58 -15.53 7.92
CA GLU A 288 14.26 -14.20 7.44
C GLU A 288 14.54 -13.18 8.53
N LEU A 289 15.38 -12.17 8.22
CA LEU A 289 15.63 -11.04 9.12
C LEU A 289 14.34 -10.37 9.56
N ARG A 290 13.45 -10.13 8.60
CA ARG A 290 12.13 -9.54 8.82
C ARG A 290 11.34 -10.26 9.89
N TRP A 291 11.38 -11.60 9.92
CA TRP A 291 10.69 -12.38 10.94
C TRP A 291 11.36 -12.34 12.30
N ARG A 292 12.69 -12.20 12.36
CA ARG A 292 13.39 -11.94 13.63
C ARG A 292 12.91 -10.62 14.26
N ILE A 293 12.75 -9.58 13.44
CA ILE A 293 12.23 -8.27 13.88
C ILE A 293 10.75 -8.39 14.30
N ILE A 294 9.91 -9.03 13.47
CA ILE A 294 8.50 -9.27 13.78
C ILE A 294 8.35 -10.02 15.12
N ALA A 295 9.18 -11.05 15.34
CA ALA A 295 9.15 -11.84 16.57
C ALA A 295 9.42 -10.98 17.80
N ALA A 296 10.52 -10.22 17.76
CA ALA A 296 10.92 -9.35 18.84
C ALA A 296 9.91 -8.21 19.13
N ARG A 297 9.13 -7.79 18.12
CA ARG A 297 8.10 -6.75 18.28
C ARG A 297 6.75 -7.26 18.76
N PHE A 298 6.33 -8.45 18.34
CA PHE A 298 4.92 -8.84 18.41
C PHE A 298 4.65 -10.23 18.99
N LEU A 299 5.68 -11.05 19.18
CA LEU A 299 5.52 -12.46 19.55
C LEU A 299 6.11 -12.82 20.93
N ASP A 300 6.94 -11.93 21.48
CA ASP A 300 7.52 -12.02 22.82
C ASP A 300 6.60 -11.44 23.91
#